data_AF-A0A8C6SDT3-F1
#
_entry.id   AF-A0A8C6SDT3-F1
#
_cell.length_a   1.000
_cell.length_b   1.000
_cell.length_c   1.000
_cell.angle_alpha   90.00
_cell.angle_beta   90.00
_cell.angle_gamma   90.00
#
_symmetry.space_group_name_H-M   'P 1'
#
loop_
_entity.id
_entity.type
_entity.pdbx_description
1 polymer ?
#
loop_
_entity_poly.entity_id
_entity_poly.type
_entity_poly.pdbx_seq_one_letter_code
_entity_poly.pdbx_strand_id
1 'polypeptide(L)'
;MYADDILLTLSKPIQSIPRMLQIIDNFGKLSGYKVNWSKSEAILLNYYTYKKDLGTAPFVWKTEGMKYLGITIGLPSNTIMDRNLQPLTNNIKEDLKRWSALPLSLWGRAEVLKMNILPRILSLISSVPLNIPMSWFDDVKKMFSSFLWKDKKPKISLKKLSLQRDQGGLGIPDIFNYYIAFNIRYGLIWGYKKVREARSWDWLEEQLLNENNVAFSLSSLWYHPYLPAKLDNPIMRLTCKTIKKILSCLFFVVVKINKIKCFLEINNKMHLVTYCYNCPPLGLTSETIFLLMCCDFH
;
A
#
# COMPACT_ATOMS: atom_id res chain seq x y z
N MET A 1 1.61 -12.00 -11.14
CA MET A 1 2.47 -12.21 -12.33
C MET A 1 2.61 -10.87 -13.03
N TYR A 2 3.82 -10.48 -13.34
CA TYR A 2 4.15 -9.29 -14.11
C TYR A 2 5.28 -9.66 -15.09
N ALA A 3 4.99 -9.62 -16.39
CA ALA A 3 5.88 -10.20 -17.41
C ALA A 3 6.34 -11.61 -16.98
N ASP A 4 7.65 -11.81 -16.84
CA ASP A 4 8.25 -13.09 -16.49
C ASP A 4 8.41 -13.29 -14.96
N ASP A 5 8.10 -12.28 -14.15
CA ASP A 5 8.16 -12.36 -12.69
C ASP A 5 6.83 -12.84 -12.09
N ILE A 6 6.88 -13.95 -11.35
CA ILE A 6 5.73 -14.57 -10.70
C ILE A 6 5.93 -14.56 -9.19
N LEU A 7 5.14 -13.75 -8.47
CA LEU A 7 5.04 -13.85 -7.02
C LEU A 7 4.00 -14.92 -6.63
N LEU A 8 4.41 -15.89 -5.84
CA LEU A 8 3.61 -16.96 -5.25
C LEU A 8 3.59 -16.86 -3.72
N THR A 9 2.46 -17.24 -3.14
CA THR A 9 2.34 -17.51 -1.70
C THR A 9 2.01 -18.96 -1.48
N LEU A 10 2.71 -19.61 -0.55
CA LEU A 10 2.51 -21.03 -0.25
C LEU A 10 2.28 -21.21 1.25
N SER A 11 1.22 -21.94 1.61
CA SER A 11 1.03 -22.41 2.98
C SER A 11 1.50 -23.86 3.11
N LYS A 12 1.89 -24.27 4.33
CA LYS A 12 2.38 -25.65 4.62
C LYS A 12 3.53 -26.08 3.69
N PRO A 13 4.67 -25.38 3.74
CA PRO A 13 5.70 -25.43 2.70
C PRO A 13 6.34 -26.81 2.50
N ILE A 14 6.40 -27.63 3.54
CA ILE A 14 6.89 -29.03 3.47
C ILE A 14 6.08 -29.85 2.45
N GLN A 15 4.77 -29.61 2.35
CA GLN A 15 3.88 -30.32 1.43
C GLN A 15 3.72 -29.58 0.09
N SER A 16 3.66 -28.24 0.13
CA SER A 16 3.34 -27.44 -1.04
C SER A 16 4.52 -27.19 -1.98
N ILE A 17 5.76 -27.08 -1.48
CA ILE A 17 6.95 -26.85 -2.32
C ILE A 17 7.16 -28.02 -3.31
N PRO A 18 7.19 -29.30 -2.89
CA PRO A 18 7.38 -30.40 -3.82
C PRO A 18 6.29 -30.45 -4.90
N ARG A 19 5.03 -30.20 -4.50
CA ARG A 19 3.90 -30.21 -5.44
C ARG A 19 3.98 -29.06 -6.45
N MET A 20 4.35 -27.87 -5.98
CA MET A 20 4.57 -26.71 -6.84
C MET A 20 5.68 -26.99 -7.86
N LEU A 21 6.81 -27.56 -7.44
CA LEU A 21 7.91 -27.91 -8.35
C LEU A 21 7.46 -28.89 -9.45
N GLN A 22 6.65 -29.90 -9.11
CA GLN A 22 6.06 -30.81 -10.09
C GLN A 22 5.16 -30.10 -11.11
N ILE A 23 4.31 -29.17 -10.64
CA ILE A 23 3.41 -28.41 -11.51
C ILE A 23 4.21 -27.54 -12.48
N ILE A 24 5.25 -26.87 -11.98
CA ILE A 24 6.14 -26.02 -12.79
C ILE A 24 6.88 -26.85 -13.82
N ASP A 25 7.40 -28.02 -13.45
CA ASP A 25 8.10 -28.93 -14.37
C ASP A 25 7.17 -29.44 -15.48
N ASN A 26 5.95 -29.86 -15.11
CA ASN A 26 4.93 -30.30 -16.08
C ASN A 26 4.52 -29.16 -17.02
N PHE A 27 4.32 -27.96 -16.48
CA PHE A 27 4.01 -26.78 -17.27
C PHE A 27 5.17 -26.43 -18.22
N GLY A 28 6.42 -26.50 -17.73
CA GLY A 28 7.62 -26.23 -18.54
C GLY A 28 7.78 -27.23 -19.69
N LYS A 29 7.49 -28.51 -19.47
CA LYS A 29 7.48 -29.54 -20.53
C LYS A 29 6.45 -29.27 -21.61
N LEU A 30 5.28 -28.73 -21.26
CA LEU A 30 4.20 -28.45 -22.20
C LEU A 30 4.38 -27.11 -22.93
N SER A 31 4.90 -26.10 -22.24
CA SER A 31 5.00 -24.73 -22.76
C SER A 31 6.36 -24.39 -23.37
N GLY A 32 7.40 -25.16 -23.05
CA GLY A 32 8.79 -24.84 -23.36
C GLY A 32 9.45 -23.88 -22.36
N TYR A 33 8.69 -23.28 -21.43
CA TYR A 33 9.25 -22.35 -20.45
C TYR A 33 10.13 -23.05 -19.40
N LYS A 34 11.21 -22.38 -19.00
CA LYS A 34 12.10 -22.85 -17.94
C LYS A 34 12.26 -21.79 -16.86
N VAL A 35 12.06 -22.20 -15.60
CA VAL A 35 12.29 -21.31 -14.46
C VAL A 35 13.79 -21.16 -14.21
N ASN A 36 14.25 -19.93 -14.00
CA ASN A 36 15.60 -19.68 -13.55
C ASN A 36 15.67 -19.75 -12.03
N TRP A 37 16.00 -20.95 -11.54
CA TRP A 37 16.09 -21.22 -10.11
C TRP A 37 17.19 -20.42 -9.39
N SER A 38 18.27 -20.07 -10.10
CA SER A 38 19.37 -19.28 -9.54
C SER A 38 18.99 -17.81 -9.26
N LYS A 39 18.03 -17.27 -10.02
CA LYS A 39 17.45 -15.93 -9.81
C LYS A 39 16.19 -15.94 -8.94
N SER A 40 15.56 -17.10 -8.75
CA SER A 40 14.34 -17.22 -7.97
C SER A 40 14.64 -17.12 -6.47
N GLU A 41 13.92 -16.26 -5.77
CA GLU A 41 14.15 -15.94 -4.36
C GLU A 41 12.94 -16.31 -3.50
N ALA A 42 13.19 -16.82 -2.29
CA ALA A 42 12.14 -17.18 -1.34
C ALA A 42 12.39 -16.57 0.04
N ILE A 43 11.32 -16.12 0.67
CA ILE A 43 11.34 -15.61 2.05
C ILE A 43 10.31 -16.33 2.91
N LEU A 44 10.69 -16.65 4.15
CA LEU A 44 9.79 -17.17 5.16
C LEU A 44 9.00 -16.02 5.79
N LEU A 45 7.69 -16.21 6.01
CA LEU A 45 6.82 -15.19 6.61
C LEU A 45 6.38 -15.52 8.02
N ASN A 46 6.73 -16.70 8.51
CA ASN A 46 6.50 -17.09 9.89
C ASN A 46 7.82 -17.25 10.64
N TYR A 47 7.74 -17.17 11.96
CA TYR A 47 8.88 -17.38 12.85
C TYR A 47 9.04 -18.86 13.28
N TYR A 48 8.06 -19.71 12.92
CA TYR A 48 7.94 -21.07 13.43
C TYR A 48 8.51 -22.14 12.49
N THR A 49 8.81 -21.80 11.24
CA THR A 49 9.40 -22.74 10.27
C THR A 49 10.87 -22.41 10.09
N TYR A 50 11.76 -23.38 10.33
CA TYR A 50 13.19 -23.17 10.11
C TYR A 50 13.59 -23.60 8.71
N LYS A 51 14.60 -22.93 8.14
CA LYS A 51 15.16 -23.28 6.81
C LYS A 51 15.55 -24.76 6.70
N LYS A 52 16.03 -25.35 7.79
CA LYS A 52 16.39 -26.78 7.89
C LYS A 52 15.21 -27.72 7.65
N ASP A 53 13.98 -27.28 7.92
CA ASP A 53 12.77 -28.09 7.83
C ASP A 53 12.20 -28.11 6.40
N LEU A 54 12.76 -27.30 5.48
CA LEU A 54 12.22 -27.05 4.14
C LEU A 54 12.96 -27.80 3.02
N GLY A 55 13.94 -28.64 3.40
CA GLY A 55 14.72 -29.44 2.47
C GLY A 55 15.55 -28.63 1.46
N THR A 56 16.03 -29.31 0.43
CA THR A 56 16.82 -28.73 -0.67
C THR A 56 15.91 -28.20 -1.77
N ALA A 57 15.25 -27.07 -1.52
CA ALA A 57 14.55 -26.34 -2.57
C ALA A 57 15.56 -25.73 -3.57
N PRO A 58 15.23 -25.65 -4.88
CA PRO A 58 16.18 -25.20 -5.91
C PRO A 58 16.38 -23.68 -5.95
N PHE A 59 15.59 -22.91 -5.20
CA PHE A 59 15.63 -21.44 -5.17
C PHE A 59 16.45 -20.88 -3.99
N VAL A 60 16.81 -19.60 -4.08
CA VAL A 60 17.65 -18.91 -3.10
C VAL A 60 16.82 -18.41 -1.92
N TRP A 61 17.06 -18.99 -0.75
CA TRP A 61 16.45 -18.53 0.51
C TRP A 61 17.08 -17.22 0.99
N LYS A 62 16.26 -16.18 1.12
CA LYS A 62 16.62 -14.89 1.71
C LYS A 62 16.04 -14.77 3.12
N THR A 63 16.84 -14.28 4.05
CA THR A 63 16.42 -14.05 5.45
C THR A 63 15.93 -12.63 5.69
N GLU A 64 16.48 -11.66 4.96
CA GLU A 64 16.22 -10.24 5.20
C GLU A 64 15.07 -9.69 4.36
N GLY A 65 14.73 -10.35 3.25
CA GLY A 65 13.71 -9.89 2.31
C GLY A 65 14.11 -10.14 0.87
N MET A 66 13.21 -9.82 -0.04
CA MET A 66 13.39 -9.92 -1.48
C MET A 66 12.82 -8.68 -2.17
N LYS A 67 13.27 -8.40 -3.39
CA LYS A 67 12.82 -7.23 -4.15
C LYS A 67 11.88 -7.67 -5.26
N TYR A 68 10.66 -7.13 -5.28
CA TYR A 68 9.66 -7.37 -6.31
C TYR A 68 9.18 -6.04 -6.89
N LEU A 69 9.27 -5.89 -8.22
CA LEU A 69 8.85 -4.67 -8.95
C LEU A 69 9.40 -3.36 -8.36
N GLY A 70 10.66 -3.39 -7.90
CA GLY A 70 11.30 -2.22 -7.29
C GLY A 70 11.08 -2.06 -5.79
N ILE A 71 10.25 -2.89 -5.16
CA ILE A 71 9.87 -2.80 -3.74
C ILE A 71 10.49 -3.95 -2.97
N THR A 72 11.23 -3.61 -1.92
CA THR A 72 11.81 -4.58 -1.00
C THR A 72 10.76 -5.01 0.02
N ILE A 73 10.38 -6.29 -0.02
CA ILE A 73 9.42 -6.91 0.89
C ILE A 73 10.20 -7.89 1.78
N GLY A 74 9.92 -7.91 3.07
CA GLY A 74 10.58 -8.84 3.98
C GLY A 74 10.07 -8.72 5.40
N LEU A 75 10.55 -9.61 6.25
CA LEU A 75 10.27 -9.57 7.68
C LEU A 75 11.37 -8.82 8.47
N PRO A 76 11.01 -8.23 9.62
CA PRO A 76 9.64 -8.03 10.12
C PRO A 76 8.89 -6.97 9.29
N SER A 77 7.56 -7.10 9.17
CA SER A 77 6.73 -6.29 8.26
C SER A 77 6.77 -4.78 8.51
N ASN A 78 7.07 -4.37 9.74
CA ASN A 78 7.27 -2.97 10.12
C ASN A 78 8.49 -2.32 9.41
N THR A 79 9.48 -3.11 8.99
CA THR A 79 10.69 -2.60 8.31
C THR A 79 10.50 -2.31 6.82
N ILE A 80 9.41 -2.79 6.21
CA ILE A 80 9.12 -2.58 4.78
C ILE A 80 9.07 -1.09 4.46
N MET A 81 8.53 -0.29 5.37
CA MET A 81 8.47 1.16 5.20
C MET A 81 9.87 1.78 5.08
N ASP A 82 10.73 1.57 6.07
CA ASP A 82 12.05 2.22 6.12
C ASP A 82 12.95 1.76 4.98
N ARG A 83 12.91 0.44 4.68
CA ARG A 83 13.69 -0.16 3.59
C ARG A 83 13.38 0.42 2.21
N ASN A 84 12.18 0.98 2.00
CA ASN A 84 11.78 1.55 0.72
C ASN A 84 11.74 3.08 0.73
N LEU A 85 11.27 3.71 1.82
CA LEU A 85 11.17 5.17 1.90
C LEU A 85 12.53 5.84 1.99
N GLN A 86 13.45 5.31 2.79
CA GLN A 86 14.77 5.92 2.98
C GLN A 86 15.58 6.01 1.67
N PRO A 87 15.79 4.91 0.91
CA PRO A 87 16.52 5.00 -0.35
C PRO A 87 15.82 5.89 -1.37
N LEU A 88 14.47 5.82 -1.46
CA LEU A 88 13.71 6.70 -2.33
C LEU A 88 13.94 8.19 -1.99
N THR A 89 13.87 8.52 -0.70
CA THR A 89 14.06 9.90 -0.21
C THR A 89 15.48 10.39 -0.50
N ASN A 90 16.49 9.56 -0.29
CA ASN A 90 17.89 9.91 -0.57
C ASN A 90 18.11 10.16 -2.07
N ASN A 91 17.61 9.26 -2.92
CA ASN A 91 17.70 9.43 -4.37
C ASN A 91 17.02 10.72 -4.83
N ILE A 92 15.82 11.03 -4.30
CA ILE A 92 15.13 12.29 -4.59
C ILE A 92 15.97 13.48 -4.13
N LYS A 93 16.55 13.45 -2.92
CA LYS A 93 17.40 14.54 -2.41
C LYS A 93 18.60 14.80 -3.32
N GLU A 94 19.29 13.74 -3.75
CA GLU A 94 20.44 13.85 -4.65
C GLU A 94 20.03 14.40 -6.02
N ASP A 95 18.94 13.92 -6.60
CA ASP A 95 18.44 14.40 -7.88
C ASP A 95 18.03 15.87 -7.81
N LEU A 96 17.31 16.28 -6.76
CA LEU A 96 16.95 17.68 -6.54
C LEU A 96 18.19 18.55 -6.37
N LYS A 97 19.24 18.07 -5.69
CA LYS A 97 20.53 18.77 -5.57
C LYS A 97 21.24 18.91 -6.91
N ARG A 98 21.22 17.87 -7.76
CA ARG A 98 21.80 17.94 -9.12
C ARG A 98 21.03 18.93 -10.00
N TRP A 99 19.70 18.86 -9.99
CA TRP A 99 18.85 19.72 -10.80
C TRP A 99 18.77 21.16 -10.28
N SER A 100 19.11 21.42 -9.01
CA SER A 100 19.12 22.78 -8.46
C SER A 100 20.18 23.66 -9.13
N ALA A 101 21.27 23.06 -9.64
CA ALA A 101 22.33 23.72 -10.38
C ALA A 101 21.89 24.18 -11.78
N LEU A 102 20.85 23.56 -12.35
CA LEU A 102 20.34 23.94 -13.66
C LEU A 102 19.67 25.33 -13.60
N PRO A 103 19.78 26.15 -14.67
CA PRO A 103 19.19 27.48 -14.75
C PRO A 103 17.67 27.42 -15.02
N LEU A 104 16.95 26.60 -14.26
CA LEU A 104 15.50 26.44 -14.35
C LEU A 104 14.78 27.62 -13.69
N SER A 105 13.75 28.11 -14.36
CA SER A 105 12.76 29.03 -13.78
C SER A 105 11.97 28.34 -12.66
N LEU A 106 11.24 29.12 -11.86
CA LEU A 106 10.32 28.57 -10.83
C LEU A 106 9.32 27.59 -11.46
N TRP A 107 8.83 27.92 -12.66
CA TRP A 107 7.95 27.08 -13.46
C TRP A 107 8.61 25.77 -13.86
N GLY A 108 9.82 25.82 -14.42
CA GLY A 108 10.57 24.61 -14.78
C GLY A 108 10.80 23.70 -13.57
N ARG A 109 11.12 24.26 -12.41
CA ARG A 109 11.28 23.50 -11.15
C ARG A 109 9.98 22.85 -10.70
N ALA A 110 8.85 23.57 -10.79
CA ALA A 110 7.55 23.00 -10.46
C ALA A 110 7.19 21.82 -11.38
N GLU A 111 7.48 21.91 -12.68
CA GLU A 111 7.24 20.81 -13.61
C GLU A 111 8.16 19.61 -13.35
N VAL A 112 9.43 19.83 -12.99
CA VAL A 112 10.33 18.74 -12.56
C VAL A 112 9.76 17.96 -11.37
N LEU A 113 9.21 18.66 -10.36
CA LEU A 113 8.58 18.00 -9.22
C LEU A 113 7.38 17.13 -9.63
N LYS A 114 6.54 17.61 -10.55
CA LYS A 114 5.36 16.88 -11.03
C LYS A 114 5.70 15.70 -11.92
N MET A 115 6.62 15.87 -12.86
CA MET A 115 6.88 14.87 -13.90
C MET A 115 7.89 13.82 -13.45
N ASN A 116 8.84 14.16 -12.57
CA ASN A 116 9.88 13.23 -12.15
C ASN A 116 9.71 12.74 -10.71
N ILE A 117 9.45 13.64 -9.76
CA ILE A 117 9.43 13.26 -8.34
C ILE A 117 8.12 12.61 -7.93
N LEU A 118 6.99 13.22 -8.30
CA LEU A 118 5.66 12.71 -7.99
C LEU A 118 5.46 11.24 -8.39
N PRO A 119 5.68 10.81 -9.65
CA PRO A 119 5.40 9.42 -10.04
C PRO A 119 6.22 8.40 -9.24
N ARG A 120 7.47 8.73 -8.88
CA ARG A 120 8.32 7.86 -8.05
C ARG A 120 7.72 7.66 -6.66
N ILE A 121 7.27 8.75 -6.02
CA ILE A 121 6.60 8.66 -4.71
C ILE A 121 5.28 7.90 -4.81
N LEU A 122 4.48 8.20 -5.84
CA LEU A 122 3.19 7.54 -6.04
C LEU A 122 3.33 6.04 -6.32
N SER A 123 4.39 5.63 -7.04
CA SER A 123 4.65 4.21 -7.30
C SER A 123 4.80 3.42 -6.00
N LEU A 124 5.50 3.97 -5.00
CA LEU A 124 5.66 3.31 -3.71
C LEU A 124 4.36 3.31 -2.90
N ILE A 125 3.69 4.47 -2.80
CA ILE A 125 2.44 4.63 -2.03
C ILE A 125 1.32 3.74 -2.57
N SER A 126 1.23 3.59 -3.89
CA SER A 126 0.17 2.82 -4.55
C SER A 126 0.42 1.30 -4.51
N SER A 127 1.65 0.87 -4.31
CA SER A 127 2.02 -0.54 -4.39
C SER A 127 1.94 -1.26 -3.05
N VAL A 128 2.20 -0.57 -1.93
CA VAL A 128 2.11 -1.16 -0.59
C VAL A 128 1.36 -0.21 0.35
N PRO A 129 0.36 -0.70 1.10
CA PRO A 129 -0.29 0.07 2.16
C PRO A 129 0.68 0.30 3.33
N LEU A 130 1.44 1.40 3.26
CA LEU A 130 2.43 1.79 4.27
C LEU A 130 1.86 2.86 5.20
N ASN A 131 2.06 2.70 6.51
CA ASN A 131 1.71 3.72 7.48
C ASN A 131 2.82 4.77 7.60
N ILE A 132 2.84 5.73 6.69
CA ILE A 132 3.89 6.76 6.59
C ILE A 132 3.74 7.81 7.72
N PRO A 133 4.82 8.14 8.47
CA PRO A 133 4.76 9.15 9.52
C PRO A 133 4.59 10.57 8.95
N MET A 134 3.88 11.44 9.68
CA MET A 134 3.65 12.84 9.27
C MET A 134 4.95 13.62 9.04
N SER A 135 5.98 13.36 9.84
CA SER A 135 7.30 13.99 9.72
C SER A 135 7.91 13.81 8.33
N TRP A 136 7.74 12.63 7.72
CA TRP A 136 8.25 12.37 6.38
C TRP A 136 7.60 13.28 5.33
N PHE A 137 6.29 13.50 5.41
CA PHE A 137 5.58 14.42 4.50
C PHE A 137 6.05 15.87 4.69
N ASP A 138 6.33 16.27 5.93
CA ASP A 138 6.86 17.61 6.22
C ASP A 138 8.29 17.77 5.66
N ASP A 139 9.11 16.73 5.73
CA ASP A 139 10.45 16.74 5.14
C ASP A 139 10.41 16.80 3.62
N VAL A 140 9.48 16.10 2.97
CA VAL A 140 9.25 16.23 1.52
C VAL A 140 8.79 17.65 1.16
N LYS A 141 7.89 18.25 1.93
CA LYS A 141 7.48 19.66 1.71
C LYS A 141 8.65 20.63 1.85
N LYS A 142 9.53 20.42 2.84
CA LYS A 142 10.77 21.21 3.00
C LYS A 142 11.70 21.04 1.80
N MET A 143 11.91 19.81 1.33
CA MET A 143 12.73 19.52 0.14
C MET A 143 12.17 20.22 -1.11
N PHE A 144 10.85 20.16 -1.33
CA PHE A 144 10.22 20.82 -2.46
C PHE A 144 10.38 22.34 -2.36
N SER A 145 10.16 22.91 -1.17
CA SER A 145 10.34 24.34 -0.94
C SER A 145 11.77 24.79 -1.19
N SER A 146 12.76 24.09 -0.63
CA SER A 146 14.20 24.34 -0.86
C SER A 146 14.52 24.30 -2.35
N PHE A 147 14.07 23.26 -3.06
CA PHE A 147 14.29 23.12 -4.49
C PHE A 147 13.65 24.25 -5.30
N LEU A 148 12.40 24.61 -5.04
CA LEU A 148 11.69 25.67 -5.77
C LEU A 148 12.38 27.03 -5.62
N TRP A 149 12.87 27.32 -4.40
CA TRP A 149 13.41 28.63 -4.05
C TRP A 149 14.94 28.72 -4.07
N LYS A 150 15.65 27.68 -4.52
CA LYS A 150 17.14 27.63 -4.50
C LYS A 150 17.70 27.90 -3.10
N ASP A 151 17.11 27.25 -2.10
CA ASP A 151 17.44 27.45 -0.67
C ASP A 151 17.24 28.89 -0.16
N LYS A 152 16.59 29.77 -0.94
CA LYS A 152 16.20 31.11 -0.51
C LYS A 152 14.86 31.08 0.22
N LYS A 153 14.56 32.16 0.95
CA LYS A 153 13.28 32.35 1.63
C LYS A 153 12.10 32.27 0.63
N PRO A 154 11.11 31.38 0.85
CA PRO A 154 9.92 31.30 0.01
C PRO A 154 9.16 32.63 -0.05
N LYS A 155 8.86 33.11 -1.26
CA LYS A 155 8.01 34.31 -1.44
C LYS A 155 6.52 33.98 -1.43
N ILE A 156 6.15 32.76 -1.80
CA ILE A 156 4.78 32.26 -1.85
C ILE A 156 4.73 30.97 -1.03
N SER A 157 3.67 30.82 -0.23
CA SER A 157 3.49 29.61 0.56
C SER A 157 3.26 28.38 -0.33
N LEU A 158 3.79 27.23 0.07
CA LEU A 158 3.63 25.98 -0.69
C LEU A 158 2.16 25.62 -0.91
N LYS A 159 1.29 25.89 0.09
CA LYS A 159 -0.17 25.68 -0.02
C LYS A 159 -0.80 26.47 -1.17
N LYS A 160 -0.36 27.73 -1.41
CA LYS A 160 -0.83 28.51 -2.56
C LYS A 160 -0.27 27.97 -3.87
N LEU A 161 1.01 27.56 -3.89
CA LEU A 161 1.62 26.95 -5.07
C LEU A 161 1.00 25.60 -5.45
N SER A 162 0.44 24.87 -4.49
CA SER A 162 -0.27 23.61 -4.73
C SER A 162 -1.65 23.77 -5.36
N LEU A 163 -2.22 24.98 -5.37
CA LEU A 163 -3.49 25.23 -6.05
C LEU A 163 -3.32 25.06 -7.57
N GLN A 164 -4.44 24.83 -8.25
CA GLN A 164 -4.47 24.75 -9.71
C GLN A 164 -4.16 26.11 -10.36
N ARG A 165 -3.85 26.10 -11.66
CA ARG A 165 -3.40 27.30 -12.39
C ARG A 165 -4.50 28.35 -12.52
N ASP A 166 -5.74 27.92 -12.72
CA ASP A 166 -6.95 28.74 -12.70
C ASP A 166 -7.15 29.48 -11.37
N GLN A 167 -6.66 28.90 -10.27
CA GLN A 167 -6.70 29.46 -8.92
C GLN A 167 -5.41 30.25 -8.56
N GLY A 168 -4.56 30.56 -9.55
CA GLY A 168 -3.33 31.33 -9.35
C GLY A 168 -2.19 30.54 -8.70
N GLY A 169 -2.29 29.20 -8.63
CA GLY A 169 -1.23 28.32 -8.17
C GLY A 169 -0.38 27.75 -9.31
N LEU A 170 0.55 26.86 -8.95
CA LEU A 170 1.41 26.15 -9.90
C LEU A 170 1.07 24.66 -10.00
N GLY A 171 0.08 24.16 -9.27
CA GLY A 171 -0.31 22.75 -9.22
C GLY A 171 0.76 21.85 -8.58
N ILE A 172 1.57 22.37 -7.66
CA ILE A 172 2.63 21.60 -7.01
C ILE A 172 2.00 20.47 -6.17
N PRO A 173 2.45 19.22 -6.31
CA PRO A 173 1.79 18.10 -5.67
C PRO A 173 1.88 18.16 -4.15
N ASP A 174 0.73 18.09 -3.48
CA ASP A 174 0.65 17.81 -2.05
C ASP A 174 0.64 16.29 -1.84
N ILE A 175 1.82 15.74 -1.55
CA ILE A 175 2.05 14.29 -1.41
C ILE A 175 1.15 13.66 -0.34
N PHE A 176 0.78 14.40 0.70
CA PHE A 176 -0.12 13.89 1.74
C PHE A 176 -1.53 13.67 1.20
N ASN A 177 -2.05 14.58 0.36
CA ASN A 177 -3.38 14.42 -0.23
C ASN A 177 -3.40 13.24 -1.20
N TYR A 178 -2.35 13.06 -2.00
CA TYR A 178 -2.19 11.86 -2.84
C TYR A 178 -2.15 10.59 -2.01
N TYR A 179 -1.40 10.58 -0.91
CA TYR A 179 -1.34 9.44 0.01
C TYR A 179 -2.73 9.05 0.54
N ILE A 180 -3.52 10.02 0.99
CA ILE A 180 -4.91 9.76 1.44
C ILE A 180 -5.76 9.26 0.28
N ALA A 181 -5.65 9.86 -0.91
CA ALA A 181 -6.40 9.47 -2.09
C ALA A 181 -6.08 8.04 -2.58
N PHE A 182 -4.83 7.58 -2.47
CA PHE A 182 -4.48 6.20 -2.80
C PHE A 182 -4.95 5.21 -1.73
N ASN A 183 -4.92 5.59 -0.45
CA ASN A 183 -5.30 4.69 0.64
C ASN A 183 -6.82 4.64 0.89
N ILE A 184 -7.60 5.63 0.46
CA ILE A 184 -9.07 5.60 0.60
C ILE A 184 -9.70 4.45 -0.17
N ARG A 185 -9.07 4.00 -1.27
CA ARG A 185 -9.58 2.91 -2.11
C ARG A 185 -9.90 1.67 -1.31
N TYR A 186 -9.07 1.33 -0.32
CA TYR A 186 -9.27 0.17 0.55
C TYR A 186 -10.55 0.31 1.38
N GLY A 187 -10.80 1.50 1.93
CA GLY A 187 -12.04 1.76 2.66
C GLY A 187 -13.28 1.75 1.76
N LEU A 188 -13.17 2.28 0.54
CA LEU A 188 -14.28 2.27 -0.43
C LEU A 188 -14.67 0.84 -0.84
N ILE A 189 -13.69 -0.04 -1.01
CA ILE A 189 -13.92 -1.46 -1.29
C ILE A 189 -14.75 -2.10 -0.16
N TRP A 190 -14.40 -1.79 1.11
CA TRP A 190 -15.16 -2.29 2.25
C TRP A 190 -16.61 -1.76 2.28
N GLY A 191 -16.79 -0.45 2.10
CA GLY A 191 -18.09 0.22 2.22
C GLY A 191 -19.06 -0.09 1.06
N TYR A 192 -18.55 -0.29 -0.15
CA TYR A 192 -19.35 -0.37 -1.37
C TYR A 192 -19.12 -1.71 -2.10
N LYS A 193 -19.82 -2.76 -1.62
CA LYS A 193 -19.72 -4.15 -2.11
C LYS A 193 -19.92 -4.35 -3.61
N LYS A 194 -20.51 -3.40 -4.35
CA LYS A 194 -20.73 -3.50 -5.80
C LYS A 194 -19.47 -3.33 -6.66
N VAL A 195 -18.35 -2.86 -6.08
CA VAL A 195 -17.07 -2.66 -6.78
C VAL A 195 -16.10 -3.84 -6.54
N ARG A 196 -16.62 -5.03 -6.18
CA ARG A 196 -15.79 -6.25 -6.06
C ARG A 196 -15.35 -6.71 -7.44
N GLU A 197 -14.25 -6.15 -7.95
CA GLU A 197 -13.50 -6.85 -9.00
C GLU A 197 -13.07 -8.21 -8.44
N ALA A 198 -13.15 -9.28 -9.25
CA ALA A 198 -12.81 -10.65 -8.85
C ALA A 198 -11.34 -10.86 -8.39
N ARG A 199 -10.56 -9.77 -8.29
CA ARG A 199 -9.15 -9.73 -7.91
C ARG A 199 -8.91 -9.05 -6.56
N SER A 200 -9.96 -8.72 -5.80
CA SER A 200 -9.80 -8.12 -4.47
C SER A 200 -9.40 -9.16 -3.42
N TRP A 201 -8.57 -8.75 -2.46
CA TRP A 201 -8.14 -9.59 -1.32
C TRP A 201 -9.14 -9.53 -0.15
N ASP A 202 -10.34 -9.01 -0.40
CA ASP A 202 -11.35 -8.76 0.63
C ASP A 202 -11.75 -10.05 1.33
N TRP A 203 -11.77 -11.17 0.60
CA TRP A 203 -12.06 -12.49 1.17
C TRP A 203 -11.04 -12.90 2.24
N LEU A 204 -9.77 -12.49 2.10
CA LEU A 204 -8.72 -12.78 3.08
C LEU A 204 -8.94 -11.95 4.35
N GLU A 205 -9.29 -10.67 4.19
CA GLU A 205 -9.62 -9.80 5.33
C GLU A 205 -10.92 -10.24 6.03
N GLU A 206 -11.93 -10.70 5.27
CA GLU A 206 -13.16 -11.31 5.79
C GLU A 206 -12.83 -12.60 6.56
N GLN A 207 -11.94 -13.46 6.03
CA GLN A 207 -11.51 -14.67 6.72
C GLN A 207 -10.78 -14.35 8.03
N LEU A 208 -9.87 -13.36 8.04
CA LEU A 208 -9.18 -12.92 9.26
C LEU A 208 -10.14 -12.40 10.34
N LEU A 209 -11.23 -11.74 9.94
CA LEU A 209 -12.27 -11.31 10.89
C LEU A 209 -13.03 -12.50 11.49
N ASN A 210 -13.35 -13.48 10.66
CA ASN A 210 -14.06 -14.69 11.07
C ASN A 210 -13.21 -15.54 12.02
N GLU A 211 -11.93 -15.75 11.71
CA GLU A 211 -10.98 -16.52 12.54
C GLU A 211 -10.83 -15.93 13.95
N ASN A 212 -10.92 -14.61 14.08
CA ASN A 212 -10.83 -13.92 15.36
C ASN A 212 -12.18 -13.84 16.13
N ASN A 213 -13.24 -14.49 15.63
CA ASN A 213 -14.61 -14.47 16.18
C ASN A 213 -15.13 -13.04 16.41
N VAL A 214 -14.86 -12.15 15.47
CA VAL A 214 -15.21 -10.74 15.59
C VAL A 214 -16.56 -10.48 14.91
N ALA A 215 -17.58 -10.11 15.68
CA ALA A 215 -18.96 -9.93 15.21
C ALA A 215 -19.19 -8.59 14.45
N PHE A 216 -18.43 -8.34 13.37
CA PHE A 216 -18.76 -7.27 12.42
C PHE A 216 -18.22 -7.54 11.02
N SER A 217 -18.76 -6.81 10.05
CA SER A 217 -18.35 -6.89 8.64
C SER A 217 -17.29 -5.85 8.27
N LEU A 218 -16.52 -6.08 7.20
CA LEU A 218 -15.64 -5.04 6.64
C LEU A 218 -16.44 -3.77 6.30
N SER A 219 -17.65 -3.91 5.77
CA SER A 219 -18.52 -2.78 5.43
C SER A 219 -18.89 -1.91 6.63
N SER A 220 -19.05 -2.49 7.82
CA SER A 220 -19.28 -1.68 9.03
C SER A 220 -18.07 -0.84 9.44
N LEU A 221 -16.83 -1.24 9.10
CA LEU A 221 -15.63 -0.44 9.39
C LEU A 221 -15.57 0.86 8.58
N TRP A 222 -16.27 0.94 7.45
CA TRP A 222 -16.42 2.20 6.72
C TRP A 222 -17.22 3.24 7.52
N TYR A 223 -18.32 2.82 8.14
CA TYR A 223 -19.20 3.70 8.92
C TYR A 223 -18.70 3.92 10.35
N HIS A 224 -18.10 2.89 10.94
CA HIS A 224 -17.53 2.94 12.28
C HIS A 224 -16.09 2.39 12.27
N PRO A 225 -15.08 3.22 11.94
CA PRO A 225 -13.69 2.81 11.70
C PRO A 225 -12.90 2.51 12.99
N TYR A 226 -13.39 1.58 13.80
CA TYR A 226 -12.77 1.12 15.03
C TYR A 226 -12.45 -0.37 14.93
N LEU A 227 -11.16 -0.68 14.94
CA LEU A 227 -10.66 -2.04 14.97
C LEU A 227 -10.63 -2.54 16.42
N PRO A 228 -11.12 -3.75 16.73
CA PRO A 228 -10.99 -4.35 18.05
C PRO A 228 -9.56 -4.53 18.47
N ALA A 229 -9.33 -4.48 19.78
CA ALA A 229 -8.02 -4.72 20.37
C ALA A 229 -7.44 -6.11 20.04
N LYS A 230 -8.29 -7.12 19.82
CA LYS A 230 -7.88 -8.49 19.49
C LYS A 230 -7.33 -8.64 18.07
N LEU A 231 -7.59 -7.69 17.17
CA LEU A 231 -7.19 -7.78 15.77
C LEU A 231 -6.01 -6.83 15.50
N ASP A 232 -4.80 -7.39 15.36
CA ASP A 232 -3.59 -6.62 15.05
C ASP A 232 -3.21 -6.74 13.57
N ASN A 233 -4.07 -6.23 12.69
CA ASN A 233 -3.76 -6.14 11.26
C ASN A 233 -3.29 -4.72 10.89
N PRO A 234 -2.05 -4.54 10.39
CA PRO A 234 -1.50 -3.22 10.10
C PRO A 234 -2.22 -2.52 8.95
N ILE A 235 -2.68 -3.27 7.94
CA ILE A 235 -3.41 -2.74 6.79
C ILE A 235 -4.78 -2.26 7.24
N MET A 236 -5.53 -3.10 7.97
CA MET A 236 -6.86 -2.71 8.44
C MET A 236 -6.80 -1.52 9.39
N ARG A 237 -5.81 -1.49 10.29
CA ARG A 237 -5.55 -0.35 11.17
C ARG A 237 -5.25 0.92 10.37
N LEU A 238 -4.43 0.83 9.33
CA LEU A 238 -4.12 1.95 8.44
C LEU A 238 -5.39 2.45 7.72
N THR A 239 -6.17 1.54 7.13
CA THR A 239 -7.41 1.87 6.44
C THR A 239 -8.39 2.57 7.38
N CYS A 240 -8.61 2.05 8.58
CA CYS A 240 -9.45 2.69 9.61
C CYS A 240 -8.94 4.10 9.98
N LYS A 241 -7.62 4.29 10.15
CA LYS A 241 -7.04 5.63 10.40
C LYS A 241 -7.32 6.59 9.25
N THR A 242 -7.15 6.14 8.00
CA THR A 242 -7.42 6.93 6.80
C THR A 242 -8.90 7.31 6.72
N ILE A 243 -9.81 6.35 6.92
CA ILE A 243 -11.27 6.59 6.95
C ILE A 243 -11.62 7.61 8.03
N LYS A 244 -11.12 7.46 9.26
CA LYS A 244 -11.33 8.45 10.34
C LYS A 244 -10.93 9.85 9.92
N LYS A 245 -9.77 9.99 9.26
CA LYS A 245 -9.28 11.27 8.79
C LYS A 245 -10.21 11.88 7.74
N ILE A 246 -10.66 11.09 6.78
CA ILE A 246 -11.59 11.54 5.74
C ILE A 246 -12.95 11.91 6.31
N LEU A 247 -13.54 11.06 7.15
CA LEU A 247 -14.81 11.34 7.81
C LEU A 247 -14.72 12.64 8.62
N SER A 248 -13.62 12.86 9.35
CA SER A 248 -13.42 14.13 10.08
C SER A 248 -13.41 15.36 9.16
N CYS A 249 -12.88 15.22 7.92
CA CYS A 249 -12.91 16.28 6.92
C CYS A 249 -14.30 16.45 6.29
N LEU A 250 -15.00 15.36 5.98
CA LEU A 250 -16.35 15.38 5.41
C LEU A 250 -17.40 15.93 6.39
N PHE A 251 -17.33 15.54 7.67
CA PHE A 251 -18.16 16.12 8.73
C PHE A 251 -17.92 17.63 8.85
N PHE A 252 -16.66 18.08 8.70
CA PHE A 252 -16.36 19.50 8.68
C PHE A 252 -16.98 20.22 7.48
N VAL A 253 -16.99 19.59 6.30
CA VAL A 253 -17.65 20.12 5.10
C VAL A 253 -19.17 20.18 5.28
N VAL A 254 -19.81 19.14 5.83
CA VAL A 254 -21.25 19.11 6.11
C VAL A 254 -21.64 20.16 7.16
N VAL A 255 -20.85 20.33 8.24
CA VAL A 255 -21.09 21.36 9.26
C VAL A 255 -20.89 22.77 8.69
N LYS A 256 -19.95 22.95 7.76
CA LYS A 256 -19.71 24.24 7.09
C LYS A 256 -20.81 24.57 6.07
N ILE A 257 -21.33 23.56 5.37
CA ILE A 257 -22.51 23.67 4.50
C ILE A 257 -23.76 23.96 5.32
N ASN A 258 -23.95 23.35 6.49
CA ASN A 258 -25.11 23.67 7.36
C ASN A 258 -25.11 25.11 7.91
N LYS A 259 -23.98 25.83 7.89
CA LYS A 259 -23.93 27.28 8.16
C LYS A 259 -24.24 28.15 6.94
N ILE A 260 -24.35 27.57 5.75
CA ILE A 260 -24.73 28.22 4.49
C ILE A 260 -25.92 27.43 3.93
N LYS A 261 -27.13 27.78 4.39
CA LYS A 261 -28.42 27.20 3.93
C LYS A 261 -28.40 26.86 2.44
N CYS A 262 -28.37 25.57 2.09
CA CYS A 262 -28.89 25.04 0.83
C CYS A 262 -29.14 23.53 0.95
N PHE A 263 -30.38 23.17 0.61
CA PHE A 263 -30.99 21.84 0.51
C PHE A 263 -30.18 20.89 -0.39
N LEU A 264 -30.00 19.64 0.06
CA LEU A 264 -29.87 18.48 -0.82
C LEU A 264 -30.64 17.32 -0.16
N GLU A 265 -31.87 17.12 -0.64
CA GLU A 265 -32.64 15.90 -0.43
C GLU A 265 -31.88 14.72 -1.04
N ILE A 266 -31.40 13.81 -0.20
CA ILE A 266 -31.06 12.45 -0.62
C ILE A 266 -32.15 11.56 -0.05
N ASN A 267 -33.15 11.32 -0.90
CA ASN A 267 -34.29 10.48 -0.59
C ASN A 267 -33.86 9.01 -0.40
N ASN A 268 -34.12 8.55 0.83
CA ASN A 268 -34.72 7.27 1.19
C ASN A 268 -33.86 6.02 1.51
N LYS A 269 -33.88 5.75 2.83
CA LYS A 269 -33.99 4.46 3.56
C LYS A 269 -32.70 3.73 3.94
N MET A 270 -32.10 4.17 5.05
CA MET A 270 -31.38 3.28 5.98
C MET A 270 -32.28 2.99 7.19
N HIS A 271 -32.70 1.74 7.36
CA HIS A 271 -33.10 1.21 8.67
C HIS A 271 -31.92 0.42 9.23
N LEU A 272 -31.39 0.88 10.36
CA LEU A 272 -30.41 0.14 11.16
C LEU A 272 -31.14 -0.99 11.89
N VAL A 273 -30.71 -2.23 11.68
CA VAL A 273 -31.08 -3.35 12.55
C VAL A 273 -29.80 -4.07 12.96
N THR A 274 -29.49 -4.03 14.26
CA THR A 274 -28.43 -4.78 14.93
C THR A 274 -28.94 -6.16 15.33
N TYR A 275 -28.20 -7.22 15.04
CA TYR A 275 -28.40 -8.54 15.66
C TYR A 275 -27.07 -9.08 16.22
N CYS A 276 -27.10 -9.44 17.51
CA CYS A 276 -26.09 -10.21 18.22
C CYS A 276 -26.52 -11.68 18.28
N TYR A 277 -25.62 -12.64 18.00
CA TYR A 277 -25.80 -14.03 18.42
C TYR A 277 -24.45 -14.72 18.77
N ASN A 278 -24.53 -15.60 19.77
CA ASN A 278 -23.48 -16.29 20.51
C ASN A 278 -23.05 -17.66 19.91
N CYS A 279 -21.90 -18.16 20.39
CA CYS A 279 -21.41 -19.57 20.50
C CYS A 279 -20.42 -20.16 19.43
N PRO A 280 -19.60 -21.20 19.75
CA PRO A 280 -18.12 -21.13 19.77
C PRO A 280 -17.42 -22.28 18.96
N PRO A 281 -16.15 -22.68 19.25
CA PRO A 281 -14.95 -22.41 18.45
C PRO A 281 -14.37 -23.65 17.73
N LEU A 282 -13.68 -23.46 16.59
CA LEU A 282 -12.74 -24.46 16.04
C LEU A 282 -11.55 -23.74 15.40
N GLY A 283 -10.36 -24.01 15.92
CA GLY A 283 -9.12 -23.35 15.52
C GLY A 283 -8.49 -23.94 14.26
N LEU A 284 -7.43 -23.26 13.77
CA LEU A 284 -6.20 -23.85 13.21
C LEU A 284 -5.22 -22.73 12.83
N THR A 285 -3.95 -23.02 13.04
CA THR A 285 -2.75 -22.23 12.79
C THR A 285 -2.32 -22.32 11.32
N SER A 286 -1.74 -21.26 10.73
CA SER A 286 -1.17 -21.36 9.36
C SER A 286 0.24 -20.76 9.23
N GLU A 287 1.13 -21.61 8.71
CA GLU A 287 2.47 -21.33 8.24
C GLU A 287 2.40 -20.89 6.77
N THR A 288 2.91 -19.71 6.43
CA THR A 288 2.85 -19.14 5.08
C THR A 288 4.22 -18.63 4.62
N ILE A 289 4.53 -18.77 3.33
CA ILE A 289 5.76 -18.36 2.62
C ILE A 289 5.41 -17.42 1.46
N PHE A 290 6.25 -16.42 1.17
CA PHE A 290 6.25 -15.67 -0.10
C PHE A 290 7.44 -16.16 -0.95
N LEU A 291 7.18 -16.56 -2.19
CA LEU A 291 8.15 -17.03 -3.17
C LEU A 291 8.07 -16.16 -4.42
N LEU A 292 9.17 -15.58 -4.88
CA LEU A 292 9.26 -14.91 -6.17
C LEU A 292 10.00 -15.81 -7.16
N MET A 293 9.33 -16.16 -8.25
CA MET A 293 9.91 -16.92 -9.34
C MET A 293 10.18 -16.00 -10.53
N CYS A 294 11.39 -16.06 -11.07
CA CYS A 294 11.74 -15.41 -12.33
C CYS A 294 11.77 -16.47 -13.44
N CYS A 295 10.89 -16.33 -14.43
CA CYS A 295 10.95 -17.10 -15.66
C CYS A 295 11.93 -16.42 -16.63
N ASP A 296 12.70 -17.20 -17.39
CA ASP A 296 13.51 -16.68 -18.50
C ASP A 296 12.94 -17.26 -19.81
N PHE A 297 12.97 -16.47 -20.88
CA PHE A 297 12.56 -16.86 -22.24
C PHE A 297 13.80 -17.33 -23.02
N HIS A 298 13.80 -18.56 -23.52
CA HIS A 298 14.80 -19.05 -24.49
C HIS A 298 14.09 -19.81 -25.61
#